data_AF-A0A3B9ILJ3-F1
#
_entry.id   AF-A0A3B9ILJ3-F1
#
_cell.length_a   1.000
_cell.length_b   1.000
_cell.length_c   1.000
_cell.angle_alpha   90.00
_cell.angle_beta   90.00
_cell.angle_gamma   90.00
#
_symmetry.space_group_name_H-M   'P 1'
#
loop_
_entity.id
_entity.type
_entity.pdbx_description
1 polymer ?
#
loop_
_entity_poly.entity_id
_entity_poly.type
_entity_poly.pdbx_seq_one_letter_code
_entity_poly.pdbx_strand_id
1 'polypeptide(L)'
;DRIHTYEYGLLGARGALLVGGDGDMTLAAFRTYAASRDIAREFPGALGFGVITRLRPGEEEAFIARERADGRPDFAIRRLTAHEGERWIIRYIEPTAPNAGAAGLDIASETSRAAAARAAMTSGQATLTAPITLVQATGARDRGFLLLLPVYRPGMPLGTIAERMAATTGWTYAPLVIDDVLAGTGRDDRPVELSIRDVTEDPEAEAFHRSAGFATSQLLTETLPIRIFG
;
A
#
# COMPACT_ATOMS: atom_id res chain seq x y z
N ASP A 1 14.00 6.79 11.52
CA ASP A 1 13.68 5.38 11.25
C ASP A 1 13.04 5.29 9.86
N ARG A 2 13.58 4.47 8.94
CA ARG A 2 13.27 4.52 7.50
C ARG A 2 11.83 4.10 7.19
N ILE A 3 11.24 3.25 8.03
CA ILE A 3 9.90 2.73 7.73
C ILE A 3 8.81 3.77 8.06
N HIS A 4 9.04 4.59 9.09
CA HIS A 4 8.13 5.70 9.44
C HIS A 4 8.13 6.83 8.40
N THR A 5 9.14 6.96 7.55
CA THR A 5 9.12 8.01 6.52
C THR A 5 8.03 7.77 5.47
N TYR A 6 7.66 6.52 5.18
CA TYR A 6 6.59 6.25 4.21
C TYR A 6 5.24 6.80 4.66
N GLU A 7 4.98 6.84 5.97
CA GLU A 7 3.75 7.43 6.50
C GLU A 7 3.65 8.92 6.16
N TYR A 8 4.76 9.67 6.14
CA TYR A 8 4.74 11.07 5.69
C TYR A 8 4.35 11.20 4.21
N GLY A 9 4.79 10.26 3.35
CA GLY A 9 4.35 10.22 1.96
C GLY A 9 2.85 9.96 1.84
N LEU A 10 2.30 9.02 2.63
CA LEU A 10 0.87 8.75 2.69
C LEU A 10 0.07 9.96 3.18
N LEU A 11 0.54 10.62 4.24
CA LEU A 11 -0.06 11.84 4.76
C LEU A 11 -0.08 12.96 3.72
N GLY A 12 1.02 13.11 2.96
CA GLY A 12 1.09 14.05 1.85
C GLY A 12 0.05 13.75 0.75
N ALA A 13 -0.06 12.49 0.33
CA ALA A 13 -1.03 12.07 -0.67
C ALA A 13 -2.47 12.29 -0.17
N ARG A 14 -2.72 12.02 1.12
CA ARG A 14 -4.03 12.23 1.76
C ARG A 14 -4.38 13.70 1.81
N GLY A 15 -3.42 14.56 2.15
CA GLY A 15 -3.61 16.02 2.12
C GLY A 15 -3.96 16.53 0.72
N ALA A 16 -3.23 16.09 -0.30
CA ALA A 16 -3.49 16.44 -1.69
C ALA A 16 -4.87 15.97 -2.15
N LEU A 17 -5.25 14.74 -1.81
CA LEU A 17 -6.57 14.18 -2.11
C LEU A 17 -7.69 15.00 -1.47
N LEU A 18 -7.59 15.31 -0.16
CA LEU A 18 -8.63 16.06 0.56
C LEU A 18 -8.81 17.48 0.04
N VAL A 19 -7.71 18.19 -0.27
CA VAL A 19 -7.77 19.54 -0.85
C VAL A 19 -8.22 19.50 -2.31
N GLY A 20 -7.87 18.44 -3.04
CA GLY A 20 -8.24 18.21 -4.44
C GLY A 20 -9.67 17.74 -4.66
N GLY A 21 -10.50 17.63 -3.62
CA GLY A 21 -11.91 17.24 -3.73
C GLY A 21 -12.20 15.75 -3.55
N ASP A 22 -11.26 14.97 -3.02
CA ASP A 22 -11.37 13.53 -2.76
C ASP A 22 -11.86 12.72 -3.98
N GLY A 23 -13.16 12.40 -4.02
CA GLY A 23 -13.79 11.72 -5.15
C GLY A 23 -13.70 12.48 -6.47
N ASP A 24 -13.61 13.81 -6.43
CA ASP A 24 -13.62 14.68 -7.60
C ASP A 24 -12.22 15.01 -8.14
N MET A 25 -11.16 14.64 -7.42
CA MET A 25 -9.79 14.87 -7.86
C MET A 25 -9.52 14.10 -9.17
N THR A 26 -9.07 14.81 -10.19
CA THR A 26 -8.72 14.23 -11.50
C THR A 26 -7.34 13.56 -11.50
N LEU A 27 -7.11 12.66 -12.46
CA LEU A 27 -5.82 12.03 -12.71
C LEU A 27 -4.73 13.08 -12.97
N ALA A 28 -5.05 14.13 -13.72
CA ALA A 28 -4.12 15.22 -14.01
C ALA A 28 -3.73 16.00 -12.73
N ALA A 29 -4.69 16.26 -11.84
CA ALA A 29 -4.41 16.91 -10.55
C ALA A 29 -3.52 16.02 -9.66
N PHE A 30 -3.82 14.72 -9.58
CA PHE A 30 -2.99 13.79 -8.80
C PHE A 30 -1.57 13.67 -9.36
N ARG A 31 -1.42 13.64 -10.69
CA ARG A 31 -0.10 13.66 -11.35
C ARG A 31 0.68 14.92 -11.04
N THR A 32 0.02 16.07 -11.01
CA THR A 32 0.64 17.34 -10.65
C THR A 32 1.17 17.30 -9.21
N TYR A 33 0.39 16.76 -8.27
CA TYR A 33 0.85 16.51 -6.91
C TYR A 33 2.05 15.56 -6.90
N ALA A 34 1.96 14.41 -7.56
CA ALA A 34 3.02 13.40 -7.55
C ALA A 34 4.35 13.95 -8.13
N ALA A 35 4.27 14.78 -9.17
CA ALA A 35 5.44 15.42 -9.79
C ALA A 35 6.16 16.42 -8.88
N SER A 36 5.51 16.88 -7.80
CA SER A 36 6.16 17.73 -6.78
C SER A 36 7.04 16.95 -5.79
N ARG A 37 7.07 15.61 -5.89
CA ARG A 37 7.78 14.71 -4.98
C ARG A 37 8.88 13.97 -5.73
N ASP A 38 10.01 13.79 -5.06
CA ASP A 38 11.12 12.99 -5.56
C ASP A 38 11.10 11.63 -4.85
N ILE A 39 10.23 10.74 -5.32
CA ILE A 39 9.90 9.49 -4.60
C ILE A 39 11.14 8.61 -4.41
N ALA A 40 12.00 8.49 -5.42
CA ALA A 40 13.20 7.67 -5.35
C ALA A 40 14.18 8.16 -4.28
N ARG A 41 14.31 9.48 -4.11
CA ARG A 41 15.18 10.09 -3.09
C ARG A 41 14.55 10.14 -1.71
N GLU A 42 13.27 10.50 -1.62
CA GLU A 42 12.56 10.71 -0.35
C GLU A 42 12.11 9.40 0.29
N PHE A 43 11.82 8.38 -0.52
CA PHE A 43 11.21 7.12 -0.08
C PHE A 43 11.87 5.90 -0.76
N PRO A 44 13.17 5.64 -0.56
CA PRO A 44 13.85 4.50 -1.17
C PRO A 44 13.17 3.16 -0.83
N GLY A 45 12.72 2.43 -1.85
CA GLY A 45 12.00 1.15 -1.70
C GLY A 45 10.47 1.24 -1.81
N ALA A 46 9.91 2.45 -1.88
CA ALA A 46 8.54 2.66 -2.33
C ALA A 46 8.50 2.72 -3.86
N LEU A 47 7.61 1.95 -4.48
CA LEU A 47 7.36 2.02 -5.92
C LEU A 47 6.53 3.25 -6.31
N GLY A 48 5.89 3.91 -5.35
CA GLY A 48 5.06 5.08 -5.58
C GLY A 48 4.10 5.38 -4.44
N PHE A 49 3.26 6.38 -4.66
CA PHE A 49 2.13 6.70 -3.79
C PHE A 49 0.85 6.80 -4.61
N GLY A 50 -0.24 6.30 -4.04
CA GLY A 50 -1.49 6.17 -4.76
C GLY A 50 -2.72 6.35 -3.89
N VAL A 51 -3.87 6.24 -4.54
CA VAL A 51 -5.21 6.36 -3.94
C VAL A 51 -6.01 5.12 -4.31
N ILE A 52 -6.62 4.52 -3.30
CA ILE A 52 -7.61 3.46 -3.42
C ILE A 52 -8.98 4.07 -3.08
N THR A 53 -9.96 3.91 -3.97
CA THR A 53 -11.32 4.38 -3.76
C THR A 53 -12.22 3.24 -3.32
N ARG A 54 -13.01 3.48 -2.28
CA ARG A 54 -14.01 2.54 -1.79
C ARG A 54 -15.33 2.74 -2.55
N LEU A 55 -15.80 1.68 -3.19
CA LEU A 55 -17.06 1.64 -3.95
C LEU A 55 -18.05 0.71 -3.26
N ARG A 56 -19.29 1.17 -3.14
CA ARG A 56 -20.43 0.35 -2.73
C ARG A 56 -20.95 -0.47 -3.91
N PRO A 57 -21.66 -1.59 -3.64
CA PRO A 57 -22.32 -2.35 -4.70
C PRO A 57 -23.21 -1.44 -5.58
N GLY A 58 -23.00 -1.48 -6.88
CA GLY A 58 -23.74 -0.69 -7.87
C GLY A 58 -23.05 0.61 -8.29
N GLU A 59 -21.93 1.00 -7.67
CA GLU A 59 -21.17 2.20 -8.06
C GLU A 59 -20.12 1.93 -9.15
N GLU A 60 -19.88 0.65 -9.50
CA GLU A 60 -18.79 0.25 -10.40
C GLU A 60 -18.89 0.84 -11.81
N GLU A 61 -20.07 0.81 -12.44
CA GLU A 61 -20.25 1.28 -13.82
C GLU A 61 -20.01 2.79 -13.94
N ALA A 62 -20.57 3.56 -13.00
CA ALA A 62 -20.39 5.01 -12.94
C ALA A 62 -18.93 5.38 -12.68
N PHE A 63 -18.26 4.65 -11.78
CA PHE A 63 -16.84 4.82 -11.52
C PHE A 63 -16.00 4.56 -12.79
N ILE A 64 -16.21 3.42 -13.46
CA ILE A 64 -15.50 3.09 -14.71
C ILE A 64 -15.71 4.16 -15.77
N ALA A 65 -16.95 4.61 -15.98
CA ALA A 65 -17.26 5.66 -16.96
C ALA A 65 -16.52 6.97 -16.65
N ARG A 66 -16.47 7.38 -15.38
CA ARG A 66 -15.73 8.57 -14.94
C ARG A 66 -14.24 8.43 -15.19
N GLU A 67 -13.62 7.32 -14.77
CA GLU A 67 -12.18 7.14 -14.95
C GLU A 67 -11.79 7.05 -16.44
N ARG A 68 -12.68 6.52 -17.31
CA ARG A 68 -12.50 6.55 -18.77
C ARG A 68 -12.54 7.96 -19.35
N ALA A 69 -13.47 8.78 -18.89
CA ALA A 69 -13.54 10.19 -19.28
C ALA A 69 -12.34 11.01 -18.78
N ASP A 70 -11.72 10.61 -17.66
CA ASP A 70 -10.54 11.24 -17.06
C ASP A 70 -9.20 10.72 -17.65
N GLY A 71 -9.19 10.45 -18.96
CA GLY A 71 -7.97 10.13 -19.71
C GLY A 71 -7.50 8.67 -19.62
N ARG A 72 -8.37 7.74 -19.24
CA ARG A 72 -8.04 6.29 -19.19
C ARG A 72 -9.08 5.44 -19.92
N PRO A 73 -9.16 5.51 -21.27
CA PRO A 73 -10.23 4.88 -22.05
C PRO A 73 -10.37 3.37 -21.83
N ASP A 74 -9.26 2.69 -21.51
CA ASP A 74 -9.23 1.23 -21.26
C ASP A 74 -9.39 0.86 -19.79
N PHE A 75 -9.78 1.81 -18.91
CA PHE A 75 -9.94 1.53 -17.49
C PHE A 75 -11.00 0.43 -17.28
N ALA A 76 -10.65 -0.54 -16.44
CA ALA A 76 -11.50 -1.66 -16.05
C ALA A 76 -11.15 -2.10 -14.63
N ILE A 77 -12.17 -2.56 -13.89
CA ILE A 77 -11.99 -3.18 -12.58
C ILE A 77 -11.52 -4.62 -12.76
N ARG A 78 -10.44 -5.00 -12.06
CA ARG A 78 -9.88 -6.35 -12.06
C ARG A 78 -9.87 -6.92 -10.65
N ARG A 79 -10.09 -8.23 -10.54
CA ARG A 79 -10.08 -8.97 -9.27
C ARG A 79 -9.06 -10.09 -9.35
N LEU A 80 -8.36 -10.36 -8.24
CA LEU A 80 -7.49 -11.53 -8.11
C LEU A 80 -8.32 -12.78 -7.79
N THR A 81 -9.31 -12.65 -6.92
CA THR A 81 -10.30 -13.69 -6.59
C THR A 81 -11.72 -13.12 -6.65
N ALA A 82 -12.70 -13.93 -7.06
CA ALA A 82 -14.11 -13.50 -7.00
C ALA A 82 -14.55 -13.29 -5.54
N HIS A 83 -15.27 -12.20 -5.29
CA HIS A 83 -15.89 -11.92 -3.98
C HIS A 83 -17.11 -11.01 -4.14
N GLU A 84 -17.95 -11.02 -3.11
CA GLU A 84 -19.12 -10.15 -2.98
C GLU A 84 -18.82 -8.92 -2.14
N GLY A 85 -19.75 -7.94 -2.17
CA GLY A 85 -19.67 -6.73 -1.35
C GLY A 85 -18.95 -5.56 -2.03
N GLU A 86 -18.40 -4.68 -1.20
CA GLU A 86 -17.72 -3.45 -1.63
C GLU A 86 -16.45 -3.75 -2.44
N ARG A 87 -16.07 -2.79 -3.29
CA ARG A 87 -14.84 -2.84 -4.09
C ARG A 87 -13.88 -1.78 -3.62
N TRP A 88 -12.60 -2.10 -3.48
CA TRP A 88 -11.58 -1.16 -3.03
C TRP A 88 -10.56 -1.01 -4.15
N ILE A 89 -10.82 -0.06 -5.05
CA ILE A 89 -10.16 0.02 -6.35
C ILE A 89 -8.94 0.92 -6.28
N ILE A 90 -7.76 0.43 -6.70
CA ILE A 90 -6.61 1.29 -6.97
C ILE A 90 -7.02 2.28 -8.07
N ARG A 91 -7.31 3.52 -7.67
CA ARG A 91 -7.73 4.59 -8.57
C ARG A 91 -6.51 5.29 -9.15
N TYR A 92 -5.53 5.67 -8.33
CA TYR A 92 -4.31 6.36 -8.78
C TYR A 92 -3.07 5.73 -8.19
N ILE A 93 -1.96 5.81 -8.91
CA ILE A 93 -0.63 5.46 -8.44
C ILE A 93 0.41 6.12 -9.34
N GLU A 94 1.33 6.85 -8.74
CA GLU A 94 2.43 7.48 -9.45
C GLU A 94 3.78 7.16 -8.77
N PRO A 95 4.86 6.95 -9.55
CA PRO A 95 4.92 7.07 -11.02
C PRO A 95 4.26 5.89 -11.74
N THR A 96 3.59 6.15 -12.88
CA THR A 96 2.84 5.13 -13.61
C THR A 96 3.70 3.97 -14.11
N ALA A 97 4.91 4.23 -14.62
CA ALA A 97 5.75 3.23 -15.27
C ALA A 97 6.12 2.00 -14.39
N PRO A 98 6.68 2.16 -13.17
CA PRO A 98 6.93 1.03 -12.26
C PRO A 98 5.63 0.42 -11.71
N ASN A 99 4.48 1.06 -11.93
CA ASN A 99 3.19 0.65 -11.40
C ASN A 99 2.20 0.21 -12.51
N ALA A 100 2.71 -0.14 -13.69
CA ALA A 100 1.88 -0.57 -14.80
C ALA A 100 1.00 -1.76 -14.38
N GLY A 101 -0.30 -1.69 -14.70
CA GLY A 101 -1.26 -2.73 -14.34
C GLY A 101 -1.77 -2.70 -12.90
N ALA A 102 -1.44 -1.69 -12.09
CA ALA A 102 -2.03 -1.54 -10.75
C ALA A 102 -3.40 -0.86 -10.78
N ALA A 103 -3.55 0.23 -11.55
CA ALA A 103 -4.82 0.97 -11.64
C ALA A 103 -5.97 0.06 -12.11
N GLY A 104 -7.08 0.07 -11.39
CA GLY A 104 -8.23 -0.80 -11.60
C GLY A 104 -8.23 -2.10 -10.80
N LEU A 105 -7.14 -2.44 -10.09
CA LEU A 105 -7.12 -3.60 -9.20
C LEU A 105 -8.03 -3.36 -7.98
N ASP A 106 -8.93 -4.30 -7.72
CA ASP A 106 -9.73 -4.39 -6.50
C ASP A 106 -8.92 -5.09 -5.41
N ILE A 107 -8.43 -4.32 -4.43
CA ILE A 107 -7.61 -4.86 -3.35
C ILE A 107 -8.43 -5.69 -2.35
N ALA A 108 -9.76 -5.58 -2.35
CA ALA A 108 -10.63 -6.41 -1.53
C ALA A 108 -10.70 -7.87 -2.02
N SER A 109 -10.23 -8.13 -3.24
CA SER A 109 -10.22 -9.46 -3.86
C SER A 109 -9.08 -10.38 -3.43
N GLU A 110 -8.23 -9.92 -2.50
CA GLU A 110 -7.13 -10.70 -1.93
C GLU A 110 -7.04 -10.49 -0.42
N THR A 111 -6.90 -11.58 0.32
CA THR A 111 -7.08 -11.66 1.77
C THR A 111 -6.18 -10.70 2.55
N SER A 112 -4.87 -10.71 2.27
CA SER A 112 -3.89 -9.91 3.01
C SER A 112 -4.10 -8.41 2.79
N ARG A 113 -4.35 -8.01 1.54
CA ARG A 113 -4.72 -6.62 1.22
C ARG A 113 -6.02 -6.20 1.88
N ALA A 114 -7.04 -7.05 1.86
CA ALA A 114 -8.34 -6.76 2.43
C ALA A 114 -8.28 -6.62 3.97
N ALA A 115 -7.52 -7.49 4.63
CA ALA A 115 -7.32 -7.46 6.08
C ALA A 115 -6.67 -6.13 6.52
N ALA A 116 -5.57 -5.74 5.88
CA ALA A 116 -4.87 -4.50 6.21
C ALA A 116 -5.70 -3.24 5.92
N ALA A 117 -6.41 -3.18 4.78
CA ALA A 117 -7.29 -2.07 4.46
C ALA A 117 -8.43 -1.91 5.50
N ARG A 118 -9.01 -3.03 5.94
CA ARG A 118 -10.03 -3.03 7.00
C ARG A 118 -9.46 -2.58 8.34
N ALA A 119 -8.29 -3.08 8.73
CA ALA A 119 -7.61 -2.67 9.97
C ALA A 119 -7.24 -1.18 9.96
N ALA A 120 -6.74 -0.65 8.84
CA ALA A 120 -6.49 0.77 8.65
C ALA A 120 -7.79 1.57 8.82
N MET A 121 -8.87 1.15 8.14
CA MET A 121 -10.19 1.79 8.23
C MET A 121 -10.73 1.84 9.66
N THR A 122 -10.61 0.76 10.45
CA THR A 122 -11.17 0.69 11.81
C THR A 122 -10.28 1.33 12.87
N SER A 123 -8.96 1.38 12.67
CA SER A 123 -8.00 1.96 13.62
C SER A 123 -7.75 3.45 13.40
N GLY A 124 -7.86 3.95 12.16
CA GLY A 124 -7.43 5.30 11.80
C GLY A 124 -5.92 5.45 11.58
N GLN A 125 -5.16 4.36 11.70
CA GLN A 125 -3.70 4.36 11.62
C GLN A 125 -3.21 3.80 10.28
N ALA A 126 -1.94 4.06 9.95
CA ALA A 126 -1.28 3.36 8.86
C ALA A 126 -1.13 1.86 9.20
N THR A 127 -1.42 0.97 8.26
CA THR A 127 -1.36 -0.48 8.45
C THR A 127 -0.66 -1.15 7.28
N LEU A 128 0.31 -2.01 7.57
CA LEU A 128 1.03 -2.80 6.57
C LEU A 128 0.27 -4.11 6.30
N THR A 129 0.32 -4.60 5.07
CA THR A 129 -0.13 -5.96 4.76
C THR A 129 0.85 -7.00 5.30
N ALA A 130 0.39 -8.24 5.43
CA ALA A 130 1.29 -9.39 5.36
C ALA A 130 2.06 -9.39 4.01
N PRO A 131 3.14 -10.18 3.85
CA PRO A 131 3.84 -10.31 2.58
C PRO A 131 2.90 -10.69 1.44
N ILE A 132 3.00 -9.99 0.32
CA ILE A 132 2.19 -10.21 -0.88
C ILE A 132 3.04 -10.20 -2.14
N THR A 133 2.53 -10.85 -3.20
CA THR A 133 3.02 -10.65 -4.56
C THR A 133 2.38 -9.39 -5.15
N LEU A 134 3.18 -8.37 -5.48
CA LEU A 134 2.72 -7.16 -6.15
C LEU A 134 2.42 -7.45 -7.63
N VAL A 135 1.32 -6.89 -8.13
CA VAL A 135 0.88 -7.07 -9.54
C VAL A 135 1.91 -6.51 -10.52
N GLN A 136 2.73 -5.55 -10.09
CA GLN A 136 3.69 -4.83 -10.93
C GLN A 136 5.11 -5.42 -10.85
N ALA A 137 5.40 -6.28 -9.86
CA ALA A 137 6.74 -6.81 -9.64
C ALA A 137 6.99 -8.04 -10.51
N THR A 138 7.73 -7.86 -11.60
CA THR A 138 8.29 -8.98 -12.37
C THR A 138 9.37 -9.68 -11.53
N GLY A 139 9.06 -10.87 -10.99
CA GLY A 139 10.05 -11.83 -10.52
C GLY A 139 10.21 -12.02 -9.00
N ALA A 140 9.68 -11.13 -8.17
CA ALA A 140 9.80 -11.21 -6.70
C ALA A 140 8.45 -11.55 -6.04
N ARG A 141 8.08 -12.84 -6.06
CA ARG A 141 6.89 -13.33 -5.33
C ARG A 141 7.06 -13.13 -3.83
N ASP A 142 5.99 -12.69 -3.17
CA ASP A 142 5.84 -12.59 -1.70
C ASP A 142 6.91 -11.76 -1.00
N ARG A 143 7.45 -10.76 -1.70
CA ARG A 143 8.43 -9.78 -1.19
C ARG A 143 7.90 -8.35 -1.17
N GLY A 144 6.62 -8.18 -1.50
CA GLY A 144 5.97 -6.89 -1.55
C GLY A 144 5.02 -6.66 -0.40
N PHE A 145 4.75 -5.40 -0.12
CA PHE A 145 3.84 -4.96 0.92
C PHE A 145 3.02 -3.77 0.43
N LEU A 146 1.80 -3.60 0.93
CA LEU A 146 1.12 -2.31 0.87
C LEU A 146 1.13 -1.68 2.27
N LEU A 147 1.55 -0.43 2.36
CA LEU A 147 1.24 0.40 3.52
C LEU A 147 0.00 1.23 3.19
N LEU A 148 -1.06 1.09 3.97
CA LEU A 148 -2.35 1.75 3.74
C LEU A 148 -2.67 2.73 4.86
N LEU A 149 -3.15 3.92 4.51
CA LEU A 149 -3.63 4.92 5.45
C LEU A 149 -5.07 5.32 5.06
N PRO A 150 -6.04 5.27 5.99
CA PRO A 150 -7.43 5.54 5.66
C PRO A 150 -7.65 7.01 5.34
N VAL A 151 -8.57 7.25 4.42
CA VAL A 151 -9.12 8.57 4.07
C VAL A 151 -10.57 8.60 4.54
N TYR A 152 -10.88 9.59 5.36
CA TYR A 152 -12.22 9.80 5.90
C TYR A 152 -12.84 11.05 5.28
N ARG A 153 -14.15 11.01 5.06
CA ARG A 153 -14.94 12.16 4.63
C ARG A 153 -14.83 13.29 5.67
N PRO A 154 -14.43 14.51 5.28
CA PRO A 154 -14.35 15.64 6.19
C PRO A 154 -15.67 15.91 6.93
N GLY A 155 -15.58 16.27 8.21
CA GLY A 155 -16.73 16.63 9.03
C GLY A 155 -17.55 15.45 9.59
N MET A 156 -17.21 14.20 9.26
CA MET A 156 -17.82 13.02 9.88
C MET A 156 -17.17 12.69 11.24
N PRO A 157 -17.94 12.14 12.21
CA PRO A 157 -17.39 11.68 13.47
C PRO A 157 -16.45 10.49 13.26
N LEU A 158 -15.44 10.34 14.13
CA LEU A 158 -14.40 9.30 14.04
C LEU A 158 -14.08 8.66 15.40
N GLY A 159 -14.91 8.87 16.42
CA GLY A 159 -14.66 8.43 17.79
C GLY A 159 -14.78 6.90 17.96
N THR A 160 -15.68 6.28 17.21
CA THR A 160 -15.91 4.83 17.27
C THR A 160 -15.48 4.10 15.98
N ILE A 161 -15.34 2.77 16.07
CA ILE A 161 -15.08 1.93 14.90
C ILE A 161 -16.17 2.10 13.85
N ALA A 162 -17.45 2.07 14.26
CA ALA A 162 -18.59 2.20 13.36
C ALA A 162 -18.60 3.57 12.65
N GLU A 163 -18.27 4.64 13.37
CA GLU A 163 -18.14 5.99 12.81
C GLU A 163 -17.02 6.08 11.78
N ARG A 164 -15.83 5.54 12.08
CA ARG A 164 -14.71 5.51 11.12
C ARG A 164 -15.03 4.70 9.87
N MET A 165 -15.66 3.53 10.04
CA MET A 165 -16.13 2.73 8.91
C MET A 165 -17.14 3.48 8.04
N ALA A 166 -18.10 4.19 8.64
CA ALA A 166 -19.08 4.99 7.92
C ALA A 166 -18.44 6.21 7.20
N ALA A 167 -17.38 6.77 7.77
CA ALA A 167 -16.67 7.92 7.22
C ALA A 167 -15.66 7.57 6.12
N THR A 168 -15.22 6.31 5.99
CA THR A 168 -14.13 5.94 5.06
C THR A 168 -14.55 6.07 3.60
N THR A 169 -13.82 6.87 2.83
CA THR A 169 -13.97 7.04 1.37
C THR A 169 -12.92 6.26 0.57
N GLY A 170 -11.82 5.86 1.23
CA GLY A 170 -10.75 5.12 0.59
C GLY A 170 -9.48 5.07 1.43
N TRP A 171 -8.35 4.88 0.74
CA TRP A 171 -7.02 4.87 1.36
C TRP A 171 -6.03 5.58 0.46
N THR A 172 -5.07 6.26 1.06
CA THR A 172 -3.78 6.49 0.40
C THR A 172 -2.88 5.31 0.68
N TYR A 173 -2.06 4.90 -0.29
CA TYR A 173 -1.23 3.71 -0.13
C TYR A 173 0.13 3.84 -0.81
N ALA A 174 1.08 3.00 -0.37
CA ALA A 174 2.40 2.85 -0.95
C ALA A 174 2.71 1.36 -1.16
N PRO A 175 2.97 0.90 -2.39
CA PRO A 175 3.57 -0.41 -2.63
C PRO A 175 5.07 -0.37 -2.30
N LEU A 176 5.53 -1.29 -1.46
CA LEU A 176 6.91 -1.38 -0.99
C LEU A 176 7.52 -2.70 -1.44
N VAL A 177 8.78 -2.68 -1.87
CA VAL A 177 9.58 -3.88 -2.18
C VAL A 177 10.63 -4.03 -1.09
N ILE A 178 10.59 -5.12 -0.32
CA ILE A 178 11.45 -5.25 0.86
C ILE A 178 12.95 -5.18 0.52
N ASP A 179 13.36 -5.80 -0.57
CA ASP A 179 14.76 -5.84 -0.97
C ASP A 179 15.30 -4.41 -1.19
N ASP A 180 14.49 -3.53 -1.80
CA ASP A 180 14.84 -2.13 -2.02
C ASP A 180 14.77 -1.28 -0.74
N VAL A 181 13.81 -1.55 0.15
CA VAL A 181 13.74 -0.91 1.48
C VAL A 181 15.03 -1.16 2.27
N LEU A 182 15.55 -2.39 2.19
CA LEU A 182 16.75 -2.83 2.89
C LEU A 182 18.06 -2.40 2.21
N ALA A 183 18.07 -2.26 0.87
CA ALA A 183 19.27 -2.04 0.03
C ALA A 183 20.10 -0.80 0.40
N GLY A 184 19.58 0.14 1.19
CA GLY A 184 20.32 1.34 1.63
C GLY A 184 20.54 1.44 3.14
N THR A 185 20.38 0.36 3.91
CA THR A 185 20.48 0.40 5.38
C THR A 185 21.90 0.22 5.93
N GLY A 186 22.93 0.27 5.07
CA GLY A 186 24.34 0.14 5.47
C GLY A 186 24.73 -1.29 5.84
N ARG A 187 24.23 -2.28 5.08
CA ARG A 187 24.50 -3.71 5.30
C ARG A 187 25.85 -4.15 4.78
N ASP A 188 26.38 -3.49 3.75
CA ASP A 188 27.54 -3.95 3.01
C ASP A 188 28.84 -3.99 3.83
N ASP A 189 28.90 -3.26 4.95
CA ASP A 189 30.10 -3.17 5.79
C ASP A 189 30.07 -4.06 7.05
N ARG A 190 29.00 -4.83 7.30
CA ARG A 190 28.89 -5.69 8.50
C ARG A 190 28.70 -7.17 8.12
N PRO A 191 29.39 -8.11 8.78
CA PRO A 191 29.24 -9.55 8.56
C PRO A 191 27.95 -10.07 9.23
N VAL A 192 26.80 -9.47 8.91
CA VAL A 192 25.50 -9.80 9.50
C VAL A 192 24.56 -10.30 8.39
N GLU A 193 24.18 -11.56 8.54
CA GLU A 193 23.14 -12.18 7.73
C GLU A 193 21.77 -11.90 8.38
N LEU A 194 20.76 -11.53 7.59
CA LEU A 194 19.41 -11.24 8.11
C LEU A 194 18.39 -12.20 7.51
N SER A 195 17.46 -12.61 8.36
CA SER A 195 16.20 -13.25 7.99
C SER A 195 15.07 -12.47 8.62
N ILE A 196 14.04 -12.12 7.85
CA ILE A 196 12.87 -11.36 8.33
C ILE A 196 11.62 -12.20 8.11
N ARG A 197 10.80 -12.28 9.15
CA ARG A 197 9.55 -13.04 9.22
C ARG A 197 8.42 -12.13 9.69
N ASP A 198 7.22 -12.36 9.16
CA ASP A 198 6.00 -11.77 9.70
C ASP A 198 5.43 -12.74 10.73
N VAL A 199 5.51 -12.37 12.01
CA VAL A 199 5.10 -13.20 13.15
C VAL A 199 3.76 -12.78 13.74
N THR A 200 2.97 -12.00 13.00
CA THR A 200 1.71 -11.42 13.50
C THR A 200 0.68 -12.48 13.85
N GLU A 201 0.50 -13.48 12.97
CA GLU A 201 -0.44 -14.58 13.18
C GLU A 201 0.24 -15.89 13.57
N ASP A 202 1.45 -16.13 13.06
CA ASP A 202 2.22 -17.35 13.29
C ASP A 202 3.66 -17.03 13.71
N PRO A 203 4.05 -17.32 14.97
CA PRO A 203 5.43 -17.16 15.43
C PRO A 203 6.46 -17.96 14.62
N GLU A 204 6.03 -19.04 13.96
CA GLU A 204 6.88 -19.95 13.18
C GLU A 204 6.82 -19.68 11.67
N ALA A 205 6.22 -18.56 11.24
CA ALA A 205 6.09 -18.20 9.84
C ALA A 205 7.42 -18.24 9.06
N GLU A 206 7.33 -18.58 7.77
CA GLU A 206 8.49 -18.55 6.89
C GLU A 206 9.02 -17.13 6.66
N ALA A 207 10.32 -17.03 6.37
CA ALA A 207 10.96 -15.76 6.13
C ALA A 207 10.64 -15.24 4.74
N PHE A 208 10.06 -14.04 4.65
CA PHE A 208 9.84 -13.36 3.37
C PHE A 208 11.12 -12.73 2.81
N HIS A 209 12.13 -12.51 3.65
CA HIS A 209 13.44 -12.03 3.23
C HIS A 209 14.55 -12.80 3.93
N ARG A 210 15.59 -13.18 3.16
CA ARG A 210 16.86 -13.70 3.66
C ARG A 210 17.99 -13.08 2.86
N SER A 211 19.04 -12.60 3.52
CA SER A 211 20.25 -12.16 2.84
C SER A 211 21.00 -13.36 2.26
N ALA A 212 21.84 -13.11 1.25
CA ALA A 212 22.78 -14.10 0.77
C ALA A 212 23.68 -14.58 1.93
N GLY A 213 23.95 -15.88 2.00
CA GLY A 213 24.80 -16.47 3.04
C GLY A 213 24.09 -16.98 4.29
N PHE A 214 22.81 -16.66 4.55
CA PHE A 214 22.11 -16.97 5.83
C PHE A 214 22.21 -18.42 6.34
N ALA A 215 22.52 -19.39 5.47
CA ALA A 215 22.64 -20.81 5.81
C ALA A 215 24.08 -21.30 6.05
N THR A 216 25.11 -20.46 5.89
CA THR A 216 26.50 -20.93 5.72
C THR A 216 27.33 -20.99 7.01
N SER A 217 27.03 -20.21 8.06
CA SER A 217 27.52 -20.48 9.42
C SER A 217 26.76 -19.65 10.48
N GLN A 218 25.83 -20.26 11.21
CA GLN A 218 25.17 -19.61 12.35
C GLN A 218 26.01 -19.82 13.62
N LEU A 219 27.06 -19.01 13.81
CA LEU A 219 27.84 -19.04 15.06
C LEU A 219 27.09 -18.35 16.22
N LEU A 220 26.24 -17.36 15.92
CA LEU A 220 25.40 -16.64 16.86
C LEU A 220 24.13 -16.15 16.15
N THR A 221 22.96 -16.38 16.75
CA THR A 221 21.67 -15.89 16.27
C THR A 221 21.02 -15.02 17.34
N GLU A 222 20.60 -13.82 16.97
CA GLU A 222 19.82 -12.92 17.81
C GLU A 222 18.49 -12.61 17.12
N THR A 223 17.38 -12.69 17.86
CA THR A 223 16.03 -12.39 17.35
C THR A 223 15.53 -11.10 17.99
N LEU A 224 15.25 -10.11 17.16
CA LEU A 224 14.75 -8.81 17.59
C LEU A 224 13.30 -8.62 17.13
N PRO A 225 12.31 -8.57 18.04
CA PRO A 225 10.94 -8.26 17.67
C PRO A 225 10.82 -6.76 17.38
N ILE A 226 10.27 -6.40 16.22
CA ILE A 226 10.04 -5.02 15.80
C ILE A 226 8.55 -4.86 15.48
N ARG A 227 7.92 -3.82 16.05
CA ARG A 227 6.56 -3.40 15.68
C ARG A 227 6.65 -2.18 14.78
N ILE A 228 5.92 -2.20 13.67
CA ILE A 228 6.02 -1.17 12.64
C ILE A 228 4.65 -0.49 12.40
N PHE A 229 3.71 -1.15 11.72
CA PHE A 229 2.42 -0.58 11.30
C PHE A 229 1.28 -1.60 11.37
N GLY A 230 0.42 -1.47 12.39
CA GLY A 230 -0.59 -2.47 12.73
C GLY A 230 -0.12 -3.36 13.86
#